data_AF-A0A933IL55-F1
#
_entry.id   AF-A0A933IL55-F1
#
_cell.length_a   1.000
_cell.length_b   1.000
_cell.length_c   1.000
_cell.angle_alpha   90.00
_cell.angle_beta   90.00
_cell.angle_gamma   90.00
#
_symmetry.space_group_name_H-M   'P 1'
#
loop_
_entity.id
_entity.type
_entity.pdbx_description
1 polymer ?
#
loop_
_entity_poly.entity_id
_entity_poly.type
_entity_poly.pdbx_seq_one_letter_code
_entity_poly.pdbx_strand_id
1 'polypeptide(L)'
;MLLKKGSKGEDVKKLQAKLGLTADGDFGSGTEDKIKTWQTANGLTSDGIIGDKSWAMLFANDNAKPTAATAPVAIPPDNFKLADLKGHIPDEVLAQIPDTAAKFNITNPLRLSHFLAQCEHESAGFKAVSENLNYSAKGLQKIFPKYFTAATAAAYAHQPTKIASKVYALRMGNGDETSGDGFKFRGRGYLQCTGKSNYAEFDKAFGLW
;
A
#
# COMPACT_ATOMS: atom_id res chain seq x y z
N MET A 1 16.84 -0.37 5.24
CA MET A 1 17.87 0.67 4.96
C MET A 1 17.33 1.65 3.93
N LEU A 2 17.69 2.93 4.03
CA LEU A 2 17.27 3.95 3.06
C LEU A 2 18.40 4.97 2.86
N LEU A 3 19.00 4.98 1.67
CA LEU A 3 19.99 5.97 1.25
C LEU A 3 19.40 6.86 0.16
N LYS A 4 19.52 8.18 0.36
CA LYS A 4 19.02 9.21 -0.57
C LYS A 4 19.96 10.41 -0.53
N LYS A 5 19.74 11.40 -1.42
CA LYS A 5 20.50 12.65 -1.41
C LYS A 5 20.54 13.27 -0.01
N GLY A 6 21.75 13.57 0.46
CA GLY A 6 22.03 14.06 1.82
C GLY A 6 22.39 12.97 2.85
N SER A 7 22.20 11.68 2.54
CA SER A 7 22.74 10.59 3.36
C SER A 7 24.28 10.64 3.39
N LYS A 8 24.86 10.27 4.53
CA LYS A 8 26.32 10.22 4.71
C LYS A 8 26.75 8.95 5.45
N GLY A 9 28.01 8.53 5.27
CA GLY A 9 28.65 7.48 6.07
C GLY A 9 29.07 6.24 5.29
N GLU A 10 29.43 5.17 6.01
CA GLU A 10 30.07 3.97 5.45
C GLU A 10 29.19 3.22 4.43
N ASP A 11 27.87 3.20 4.60
CA ASP A 11 26.99 2.55 3.63
C ASP A 11 26.88 3.35 2.32
N VAL A 12 27.03 4.68 2.38
CA VAL A 12 27.16 5.51 1.18
C VAL A 12 28.49 5.22 0.47
N LYS A 13 29.59 5.04 1.22
CA LYS A 13 30.89 4.65 0.65
C LYS A 13 30.81 3.30 -0.06
N LYS A 14 30.19 2.29 0.56
CA LYS A 14 29.99 0.96 -0.04
C LYS A 14 29.17 1.05 -1.32
N LEU A 15 28.08 1.80 -1.31
CA LEU A 15 27.23 2.05 -2.47
C LEU A 15 28.01 2.71 -3.61
N GLN A 16 28.73 3.78 -3.31
CA GLN A 16 29.56 4.50 -4.27
C GLN A 16 30.62 3.59 -4.89
N ALA A 17 31.34 2.82 -4.06
CA ALA A 17 32.34 1.85 -4.54
C ALA A 17 31.72 0.81 -5.49
N LYS A 18 30.53 0.28 -5.17
CA LYS A 18 29.84 -0.69 -6.02
C LYS A 18 29.36 -0.09 -7.35
N LEU A 19 28.98 1.19 -7.35
CA LEU A 19 28.58 1.94 -8.53
C LEU A 19 29.77 2.50 -9.34
N GLY A 20 31.01 2.25 -8.90
CA GLY A 20 32.23 2.74 -9.54
C GLY A 20 32.44 4.25 -9.38
N LEU A 21 31.94 4.83 -8.30
CA LEU A 21 32.14 6.23 -7.91
C LEU A 21 33.25 6.34 -6.85
N THR A 22 33.77 7.56 -6.67
CA THR A 22 34.60 7.89 -5.51
C THR A 22 33.79 7.70 -4.23
N ALA A 23 34.28 6.83 -3.34
CA ALA A 23 33.62 6.51 -2.07
C ALA A 23 33.92 7.56 -0.98
N ASP A 24 33.49 8.80 -1.21
CA ASP A 24 33.63 9.90 -0.26
C ASP A 24 32.66 9.80 0.93
N GLY A 25 31.63 8.96 0.81
CA GLY A 25 30.63 8.74 1.84
C GLY A 25 29.56 9.83 1.88
N ASP A 26 29.50 10.71 0.90
CA ASP A 26 28.52 11.79 0.78
C ASP A 26 27.58 11.55 -0.41
N PHE A 27 26.30 11.31 -0.13
CA PHE A 27 25.29 11.08 -1.16
C PHE A 27 24.87 12.42 -1.78
N GLY A 28 25.65 12.91 -2.74
CA GLY A 28 25.37 14.11 -3.54
C GLY A 28 24.56 13.84 -4.82
N SER A 29 24.40 14.86 -5.66
CA SER A 29 23.71 14.75 -6.96
C SER A 29 24.35 13.73 -7.89
N GLY A 30 25.68 13.67 -7.95
CA GLY A 30 26.39 12.70 -8.78
C GLY A 30 26.14 11.24 -8.38
N THR A 31 25.93 10.98 -7.08
CA THR A 31 25.55 9.64 -6.59
C THR A 31 24.12 9.30 -6.97
N GLU A 32 23.20 10.26 -6.83
CA GLU A 32 21.78 10.12 -7.23
C GLU A 32 21.62 9.80 -8.73
N ASP A 33 22.32 10.53 -9.61
CA ASP A 33 22.23 10.35 -11.06
C ASP A 33 22.74 8.97 -11.49
N LYS A 34 23.80 8.49 -10.85
CA LYS A 34 24.34 7.14 -11.09
C LYS A 34 23.37 6.06 -10.66
N ILE A 35 22.69 6.25 -9.53
CA ILE A 35 21.67 5.32 -9.02
C ILE A 35 20.47 5.27 -9.96
N LYS A 36 19.96 6.41 -10.41
CA LYS A 36 18.86 6.48 -11.39
C LYS A 36 19.17 5.72 -12.68
N THR A 37 20.39 5.91 -13.17
CA THR A 37 20.89 5.18 -14.35
C THR A 37 20.93 3.68 -14.11
N TRP A 38 21.49 3.26 -12.97
CA TRP A 38 21.55 1.84 -12.60
C TRP A 38 20.15 1.24 -12.39
N GLN A 39 19.22 1.95 -11.74
CA GLN A 39 17.85 1.52 -11.54
C GLN A 39 17.14 1.30 -12.87
N THR A 40 17.24 2.26 -13.79
CA THR A 40 16.67 2.16 -15.14
C THR A 40 17.23 0.94 -15.88
N ALA A 41 18.55 0.73 -15.83
CA ALA A 41 19.21 -0.41 -16.48
C ALA A 41 18.77 -1.77 -15.91
N ASN A 42 18.29 -1.81 -14.66
CA ASN A 42 17.84 -3.02 -13.98
C ASN A 42 16.30 -3.12 -13.88
N GLY A 43 15.56 -2.30 -14.64
CA GLY A 43 14.08 -2.36 -14.67
C GLY A 43 13.40 -1.93 -13.37
N LEU A 44 14.08 -1.13 -12.54
CA LEU A 44 13.52 -0.52 -11.33
C LEU A 44 13.00 0.89 -11.62
N THR A 45 12.10 1.38 -10.76
CA THR A 45 11.73 2.79 -10.73
C THR A 45 12.97 3.64 -10.48
N SER A 46 13.25 4.57 -11.40
CA SER A 46 14.43 5.45 -11.36
C SER A 46 14.22 6.64 -10.41
N ASP A 47 13.98 6.36 -9.14
CA ASP A 47 13.71 7.36 -8.10
C ASP A 47 14.98 7.95 -7.46
N GLY A 48 16.16 7.38 -7.73
CA GLY A 48 17.43 7.84 -7.16
C GLY A 48 17.61 7.46 -5.69
N ILE A 49 16.79 6.54 -5.17
CA ILE A 49 16.79 6.11 -3.77
C ILE A 49 17.19 4.64 -3.69
N ILE A 50 18.13 4.34 -2.79
CA ILE A 50 18.52 2.97 -2.49
C ILE A 50 17.79 2.52 -1.22
N GLY A 51 16.69 1.79 -1.43
CA GLY A 51 16.05 0.97 -0.42
C GLY A 51 16.57 -0.48 -0.43
N ASP A 52 16.00 -1.32 0.43
CA ASP A 52 16.45 -2.70 0.64
C ASP A 52 16.46 -3.56 -0.65
N LYS A 53 15.48 -3.38 -1.53
CA LYS A 53 15.43 -4.07 -2.83
C LYS A 53 16.58 -3.67 -3.76
N SER A 54 16.80 -2.36 -3.90
CA SER A 54 17.88 -1.81 -4.74
C SER A 54 19.24 -2.24 -4.20
N TRP A 55 19.41 -2.23 -2.87
CA TRP A 55 20.63 -2.68 -2.23
C TRP A 55 20.88 -4.17 -2.43
N ALA A 56 19.87 -5.02 -2.21
CA ALA A 56 20.01 -6.45 -2.42
C ALA A 56 20.42 -6.77 -3.88
N MET A 57 19.82 -6.08 -4.85
CA MET A 57 20.16 -6.25 -6.25
C MET A 57 21.57 -5.72 -6.61
N LEU A 58 22.02 -4.63 -5.98
CA LEU A 58 23.39 -4.12 -6.17
C LEU A 58 24.44 -5.10 -5.67
N PHE A 59 24.20 -5.76 -4.53
CA PHE A 59 25.21 -6.54 -3.82
C PHE A 59 25.00 -8.06 -3.91
N ALA A 60 24.03 -8.54 -4.68
CA ALA A 60 23.88 -9.97 -4.95
C ALA A 60 24.88 -10.43 -6.02
N ASN A 61 25.80 -11.37 -5.65
CA ASN A 61 26.16 -12.55 -6.44
C ASN A 61 27.19 -13.45 -5.72
N ASP A 62 26.72 -14.62 -5.27
CA ASP A 62 27.23 -15.95 -5.65
C ASP A 62 26.17 -16.99 -5.23
N ASN A 63 25.48 -17.58 -6.22
CA ASN A 63 24.54 -18.70 -6.10
C ASN A 63 23.61 -18.74 -4.87
N ALA A 64 22.53 -17.97 -4.89
CA ALA A 64 21.34 -18.29 -4.11
C ALA A 64 20.09 -18.10 -4.96
N LYS A 65 19.41 -19.22 -5.22
CA LYS A 65 17.97 -19.33 -5.55
C LYS A 65 17.19 -18.26 -4.77
N PRO A 66 16.11 -17.65 -5.30
CA PRO A 66 15.36 -16.61 -4.59
C PRO A 66 14.91 -17.13 -3.22
N THR A 67 15.65 -16.75 -2.18
CA THR A 67 15.37 -17.11 -0.80
C THR A 67 14.27 -16.19 -0.33
N ALA A 68 13.22 -16.79 0.23
CA ALA A 68 12.13 -16.11 0.91
C ALA A 68 12.66 -15.02 1.84
N ALA A 69 11.89 -13.92 1.94
CA ALA A 69 12.14 -12.78 2.80
C ALA A 69 12.84 -13.19 4.11
N THR A 70 14.10 -12.79 4.26
CA THR A 70 14.82 -12.97 5.53
C THR A 70 14.06 -12.24 6.63
N ALA A 71 13.97 -12.91 7.79
CA ALA A 71 13.24 -12.45 8.96
C ALA A 71 13.54 -10.97 9.30
N PRO A 72 12.52 -10.22 9.73
CA PRO A 72 12.65 -8.81 10.03
C PRO A 72 13.71 -8.57 11.12
N VAL A 73 14.64 -7.64 10.86
CA VAL A 73 15.47 -7.06 11.93
C VAL A 73 14.51 -6.39 12.92
N ALA A 74 14.32 -7.03 14.08
CA ALA A 74 13.47 -6.52 15.14
C ALA A 74 14.08 -5.22 15.69
N ILE A 75 13.49 -4.08 15.32
CA ILE A 75 13.70 -2.80 15.98
C ILE A 75 12.46 -2.57 16.87
N PRO A 76 12.61 -2.22 18.16
CA PRO A 76 11.50 -2.20 19.10
C PRO A 76 10.36 -1.26 18.67
N PRO A 77 9.10 -1.76 18.63
CA PRO A 77 7.88 -0.94 18.46
C PRO A 77 7.73 0.19 19.51
N ASP A 78 8.47 0.10 20.61
CA ASP A 78 8.36 0.95 21.80
C ASP A 78 8.60 2.45 21.55
N ASN A 79 9.12 2.83 20.37
CA ASN A 79 9.46 4.22 20.04
C ASN A 79 8.41 4.98 19.21
N PHE A 80 7.19 4.45 19.04
CA PHE A 80 6.15 5.10 18.22
C PHE A 80 5.49 6.33 18.85
N LYS A 81 5.81 6.67 20.11
CA LYS A 81 5.20 7.80 20.83
C LYS A 81 3.67 7.79 20.75
N LEU A 82 3.06 6.63 21.01
CA LEU A 82 1.61 6.43 20.85
C LEU A 82 0.76 7.44 21.64
N ALA A 83 1.27 7.93 22.77
CA ALA A 83 0.62 8.99 23.54
C ALA A 83 0.37 10.26 22.71
N ASP A 84 1.28 10.61 21.80
CA ASP A 84 1.19 11.79 20.93
C ASP A 84 0.13 11.60 19.81
N LEU A 85 -0.32 10.37 19.56
CA LEU A 85 -1.37 10.08 18.57
C LEU A 85 -2.77 10.11 19.17
N LYS A 86 -2.89 10.11 20.50
CA LYS A 86 -4.18 10.11 21.19
C LYS A 86 -4.96 11.38 20.84
N GLY A 87 -6.21 11.21 20.40
CA GLY A 87 -7.07 12.31 19.95
C GLY A 87 -6.85 12.76 18.50
N HIS A 88 -5.82 12.23 17.81
CA HIS A 88 -5.62 12.46 16.37
C HIS A 88 -6.14 11.30 15.51
N ILE A 89 -6.14 10.08 16.06
CA ILE A 89 -6.72 8.88 15.43
C ILE A 89 -7.70 8.22 16.40
N PRO A 90 -8.64 7.37 15.93
CA PRO A 90 -9.53 6.64 16.82
C PRO A 90 -8.76 5.74 17.80
N ASP A 91 -9.26 5.63 19.02
CA ASP A 91 -8.65 4.79 20.07
C ASP A 91 -8.53 3.32 19.65
N GLU A 92 -9.49 2.82 18.86
CA GLU A 92 -9.47 1.47 18.29
C GLU A 92 -8.27 1.25 17.35
N VAL A 93 -7.93 2.26 16.54
CA VAL A 93 -6.76 2.22 15.66
C VAL A 93 -5.49 2.27 16.50
N LEU A 94 -5.44 3.18 17.48
CA LEU A 94 -4.31 3.34 18.39
C LEU A 94 -3.98 2.02 19.11
N ALA A 95 -5.01 1.32 19.59
CA ALA A 95 -4.88 0.04 20.28
C ALA A 95 -4.32 -1.08 19.39
N GLN A 96 -4.57 -1.03 18.08
CA GLN A 96 -4.10 -2.05 17.13
C GLN A 96 -2.67 -1.80 16.62
N ILE A 97 -2.10 -0.61 16.83
CA ILE A 97 -0.78 -0.26 16.30
C ILE A 97 0.32 -1.21 16.77
N PRO A 98 0.45 -1.57 18.07
CA PRO A 98 1.53 -2.45 18.52
C PRO A 98 1.55 -3.80 17.78
N ASP A 99 0.41 -4.49 17.72
CA ASP A 99 0.28 -5.79 17.08
C ASP A 99 0.46 -5.71 15.56
N THR A 100 -0.13 -4.69 14.93
CA THR A 100 0.03 -4.44 13.50
C THR A 100 1.48 -4.15 13.15
N ALA A 101 2.16 -3.32 13.94
CA ALA A 101 3.54 -2.97 13.70
C ALA A 101 4.47 -4.18 13.86
N ALA A 102 4.27 -4.99 14.90
CA ALA A 102 4.99 -6.23 15.11
C ALA A 102 4.77 -7.22 13.96
N LYS A 103 3.50 -7.44 13.56
CA LYS A 103 3.14 -8.39 12.48
C LYS A 103 3.70 -7.98 11.12
N PHE A 104 3.69 -6.68 10.82
CA PHE A 104 4.01 -6.16 9.47
C PHE A 104 5.38 -5.49 9.37
N ASN A 105 6.23 -5.66 10.39
CA ASN A 105 7.56 -5.08 10.42
C ASN A 105 7.55 -3.55 10.17
N ILE A 106 6.59 -2.87 10.79
CA ILE A 106 6.62 -1.41 10.92
C ILE A 106 7.56 -1.16 12.11
N THR A 107 8.72 -0.58 11.85
CA THR A 107 9.84 -0.57 12.81
C THR A 107 10.30 0.82 13.23
N ASN A 108 9.73 1.86 12.63
CA ASN A 108 10.11 3.23 12.93
C ASN A 108 8.93 4.20 12.73
N PRO A 109 8.96 5.37 13.40
CA PRO A 109 7.91 6.36 13.30
C PRO A 109 7.58 6.77 11.86
N LEU A 110 8.59 6.90 10.98
CA LEU A 110 8.36 7.31 9.59
C LEU A 110 7.47 6.31 8.82
N ARG A 111 7.73 5.01 8.98
CA ARG A 111 6.89 3.96 8.36
C ARG A 111 5.47 3.98 8.93
N LEU A 112 5.33 4.13 10.24
CA LEU A 112 4.02 4.21 10.89
C LEU A 112 3.26 5.46 10.40
N SER A 113 3.91 6.62 10.34
CA SER A 113 3.31 7.86 9.84
C SER A 113 2.85 7.72 8.39
N HIS A 114 3.67 7.15 7.51
CA HIS A 114 3.26 6.90 6.12
C HIS A 114 2.05 5.97 6.04
N PHE A 115 2.05 4.88 6.82
CA PHE A 115 0.94 3.93 6.84
C PHE A 115 -0.35 4.58 7.36
N LEU A 116 -0.29 5.26 8.51
CA LEU A 116 -1.44 5.94 9.10
C LEU A 116 -1.96 7.07 8.23
N ALA A 117 -1.09 7.83 7.56
CA ALA A 117 -1.51 8.89 6.66
C ALA A 117 -2.28 8.37 5.44
N GLN A 118 -1.88 7.22 4.89
CA GLN A 118 -2.64 6.56 3.82
C GLN A 118 -3.99 6.07 4.34
N CYS A 119 -4.01 5.38 5.48
CA CYS A 119 -5.27 4.93 6.09
C CYS A 119 -6.21 6.10 6.37
N GLU A 120 -5.70 7.21 6.91
CA GLU A 120 -6.47 8.43 7.17
C GLU A 120 -7.09 8.98 5.88
N HIS A 121 -6.26 9.17 4.85
CA HIS A 121 -6.68 9.75 3.57
C HIS A 121 -7.77 8.92 2.89
N GLU A 122 -7.54 7.62 2.76
CA GLU A 122 -8.42 6.68 2.03
C GLU A 122 -9.74 6.41 2.78
N SER A 123 -9.79 6.68 4.08
CA SER A 123 -10.97 6.41 4.92
C SER A 123 -11.65 7.66 5.49
N ALA A 124 -11.31 8.84 4.97
CA ALA A 124 -11.84 10.13 5.42
C ALA A 124 -11.67 10.33 6.95
N GLY A 125 -10.44 10.14 7.43
CA GLY A 125 -10.12 10.24 8.84
C GLY A 125 -10.60 9.05 9.66
N PHE A 126 -10.44 7.82 9.15
CA PHE A 126 -10.83 6.56 9.80
C PHE A 126 -12.35 6.37 9.98
N LYS A 127 -13.17 7.10 9.23
CA LYS A 127 -14.64 7.06 9.33
C LYS A 127 -15.28 6.09 8.34
N ALA A 128 -14.66 5.85 7.20
CA ALA A 128 -15.19 5.01 6.12
C ALA A 128 -14.45 3.68 6.06
N VAL A 129 -15.08 2.62 6.58
CA VAL A 129 -14.53 1.24 6.57
C VAL A 129 -15.26 0.30 5.61
N SER A 130 -16.32 0.78 4.98
CA SER A 130 -17.05 0.07 3.93
C SER A 130 -17.71 1.09 3.02
N GLU A 131 -17.74 0.80 1.72
CA GLU A 131 -18.64 1.52 0.82
C GLU A 131 -20.10 1.15 1.11
N ASN A 132 -20.99 2.15 1.05
CA ASN A 132 -22.43 1.98 1.34
C ASN A 132 -23.27 1.77 0.08
N LEU A 133 -22.78 2.23 -1.08
CA LEU A 133 -23.42 2.18 -2.40
C LEU A 133 -24.89 2.62 -2.44
N ASN A 134 -25.30 3.54 -1.58
CA ASN A 134 -26.68 4.01 -1.48
C ASN A 134 -26.86 5.33 -2.27
N TYR A 135 -27.07 5.24 -3.58
CA TYR A 135 -27.19 6.39 -4.46
C TYR A 135 -28.62 6.59 -4.98
N SER A 136 -29.04 7.85 -5.12
CA SER A 136 -30.25 8.20 -5.88
C SER A 136 -30.04 7.98 -7.38
N ALA A 137 -31.10 7.96 -8.18
CA ALA A 137 -31.00 7.80 -9.64
C ALA A 137 -30.12 8.88 -10.29
N LYS A 138 -30.21 10.14 -9.83
CA LYS A 138 -29.35 11.24 -10.29
C LYS A 138 -27.90 11.03 -9.86
N GLY A 139 -27.68 10.57 -8.63
CA GLY A 139 -26.35 10.23 -8.12
C GLY A 139 -25.68 9.13 -8.95
N LEU A 140 -26.41 8.08 -9.29
CA LEU A 140 -25.93 6.99 -10.14
C LEU A 140 -25.49 7.48 -11.53
N GLN A 141 -26.27 8.34 -12.16
CA GLN A 141 -25.91 8.93 -13.45
C GLN A 141 -24.64 9.79 -13.37
N LYS A 142 -24.44 10.50 -12.24
CA LYS A 142 -23.28 11.36 -12.04
C LYS A 142 -22.01 10.56 -11.71
N ILE A 143 -22.10 9.60 -10.80
CA ILE A 143 -20.92 8.86 -10.27
C ILE A 143 -20.57 7.66 -11.15
N PHE A 144 -21.57 7.03 -11.76
CA PHE A 144 -21.40 5.81 -12.56
C PHE A 144 -22.04 5.95 -13.95
N PRO A 145 -21.70 6.99 -14.74
CA PRO A 145 -22.34 7.26 -16.04
C PRO A 145 -22.15 6.13 -17.05
N LYS A 146 -21.09 5.32 -16.91
CA LYS A 146 -20.84 4.12 -17.72
C LYS A 146 -21.88 3.02 -17.49
N TYR A 147 -22.50 2.94 -16.31
CA TYR A 147 -23.37 1.84 -15.90
C TYR A 147 -24.85 2.24 -15.84
N PHE A 148 -25.14 3.52 -15.60
CA PHE A 148 -26.48 4.02 -15.40
C PHE A 148 -26.78 5.23 -16.30
N THR A 149 -27.79 5.08 -17.14
CA THR A 149 -28.36 6.16 -17.95
C THR A 149 -29.62 6.70 -17.29
N ALA A 150 -30.19 7.78 -17.80
CA ALA A 150 -31.47 8.30 -17.33
C ALA A 150 -32.60 7.24 -17.36
N ALA A 151 -32.57 6.33 -18.34
CA ALA A 151 -33.57 5.26 -18.48
C ALA A 151 -33.37 4.12 -17.48
N THR A 152 -32.13 3.79 -17.09
CA THR A 152 -31.83 2.60 -16.27
C THR A 152 -31.60 2.91 -14.80
N ALA A 153 -31.20 4.13 -14.44
CA ALA A 153 -30.79 4.49 -13.07
C ALA A 153 -31.92 4.34 -12.04
N ALA A 154 -33.17 4.61 -12.43
CA ALA A 154 -34.32 4.54 -11.52
C ALA A 154 -34.51 3.14 -10.92
N ALA A 155 -34.25 2.08 -11.71
CA ALA A 155 -34.39 0.69 -11.28
C ALA A 155 -33.34 0.24 -10.25
N TYR A 156 -32.27 1.02 -10.06
CA TYR A 156 -31.16 0.71 -9.16
C TYR A 156 -31.03 1.70 -7.99
N ALA A 157 -31.74 2.82 -8.02
CA ALA A 157 -31.68 3.83 -6.99
C ALA A 157 -31.97 3.21 -5.60
N HIS A 158 -31.15 3.59 -4.62
CA HIS A 158 -31.24 3.13 -3.24
C HIS A 158 -31.24 1.60 -3.05
N GLN A 159 -30.64 0.86 -3.99
CA GLN A 159 -30.46 -0.59 -3.91
C GLN A 159 -28.97 -0.96 -3.95
N PRO A 160 -28.22 -0.77 -2.83
CA PRO A 160 -26.77 -0.97 -2.76
C PRO A 160 -26.28 -2.28 -3.34
N THR A 161 -26.97 -3.39 -3.02
CA THR A 161 -26.59 -4.72 -3.50
C THR A 161 -26.63 -4.78 -5.03
N LYS A 162 -27.71 -4.29 -5.64
CA LYS A 162 -27.84 -4.26 -7.11
C LYS A 162 -26.84 -3.31 -7.75
N ILE A 163 -26.62 -2.14 -7.15
CA ILE A 163 -25.64 -1.17 -7.65
C ILE A 163 -24.24 -1.82 -7.67
N ALA A 164 -23.82 -2.41 -6.56
CA ALA A 164 -22.52 -3.07 -6.43
C ALA A 164 -22.35 -4.23 -7.41
N SER A 165 -23.36 -5.11 -7.45
CA SER A 165 -23.36 -6.28 -8.33
C SER A 165 -23.19 -5.88 -9.78
N LYS A 166 -23.79 -4.76 -10.21
CA LYS A 166 -23.64 -4.24 -11.57
C LYS A 166 -22.28 -3.58 -11.81
N VAL A 167 -21.86 -2.67 -10.94
CA VAL A 167 -20.63 -1.88 -11.11
C VAL A 167 -19.36 -2.74 -11.04
N TYR A 168 -19.39 -3.79 -10.23
CA TYR A 168 -18.26 -4.71 -10.00
C TYR A 168 -18.42 -6.09 -10.66
N ALA A 169 -19.42 -6.28 -11.53
CA ALA A 169 -19.60 -7.52 -12.29
C ALA A 169 -18.34 -7.85 -13.13
N LEU A 170 -17.97 -9.13 -13.18
CA LEU A 170 -16.90 -9.67 -14.04
C LEU A 170 -15.52 -9.00 -13.85
N ARG A 171 -15.27 -8.44 -12.67
CA ARG A 171 -14.02 -7.74 -12.33
C ARG A 171 -13.39 -8.39 -11.11
N MET A 172 -12.05 -8.46 -11.09
CA MET A 172 -11.28 -8.88 -9.89
C MET A 172 -11.77 -10.23 -9.33
N GLY A 173 -12.09 -11.17 -10.22
CA GLY A 173 -12.60 -12.50 -9.87
C GLY A 173 -14.08 -12.58 -9.51
N ASN A 174 -14.82 -11.46 -9.48
CA ASN A 174 -16.27 -11.47 -9.25
C ASN A 174 -17.00 -12.15 -10.42
N GLY A 175 -18.09 -12.86 -10.10
CA GLY A 175 -19.06 -13.30 -11.09
C GLY A 175 -19.83 -12.14 -11.76
N ASP A 176 -20.82 -12.49 -12.58
CA ASP A 176 -21.71 -11.50 -13.20
C ASP A 176 -22.62 -10.79 -12.18
N GLU A 177 -23.49 -9.89 -12.65
CA GLU A 177 -24.42 -9.14 -11.80
C GLU A 177 -25.35 -10.04 -10.97
N THR A 178 -25.70 -11.23 -11.46
CA THR A 178 -26.62 -12.15 -10.77
C THR A 178 -25.94 -12.88 -9.61
N SER A 179 -24.61 -13.03 -9.66
CA SER A 179 -23.83 -13.71 -8.62
C SER A 179 -23.90 -13.03 -7.24
N GLY A 180 -24.15 -11.72 -7.20
CA GLY A 180 -24.05 -10.94 -5.96
C GLY A 180 -22.62 -10.65 -5.49
N ASP A 181 -21.59 -11.14 -6.21
CA ASP A 181 -20.18 -11.02 -5.80
C ASP A 181 -19.76 -9.55 -5.69
N GLY A 182 -20.28 -8.67 -6.54
CA GLY A 182 -19.97 -7.24 -6.48
C GLY A 182 -20.32 -6.58 -5.14
N PHE A 183 -21.43 -6.95 -4.51
CA PHE A 183 -21.76 -6.44 -3.17
C PHE A 183 -21.03 -7.20 -2.07
N LYS A 184 -20.91 -8.51 -2.22
CA LYS A 184 -20.25 -9.40 -1.24
C LYS A 184 -18.80 -8.97 -1.03
N PHE A 185 -18.08 -8.70 -2.11
CA PHE A 185 -16.67 -8.29 -2.14
C PHE A 185 -16.48 -6.81 -2.46
N ARG A 186 -17.44 -5.96 -2.09
CA ARG A 186 -17.26 -4.50 -2.15
C ARG A 186 -16.11 -4.04 -1.24
N GLY A 187 -15.58 -2.87 -1.52
CA GLY A 187 -14.53 -2.17 -0.78
C GLY A 187 -14.78 -2.08 0.71
N ARG A 188 -13.84 -2.62 1.49
CA ARG A 188 -13.81 -2.50 2.95
C ARG A 188 -12.40 -2.27 3.49
N GLY A 189 -12.34 -1.88 4.76
CA GLY A 189 -11.13 -1.51 5.47
C GLY A 189 -10.64 -0.11 5.07
N TYR A 190 -9.64 0.38 5.78
CA TYR A 190 -9.13 1.74 5.57
C TYR A 190 -8.47 1.94 4.21
N LEU A 191 -8.01 0.87 3.54
CA LEU A 191 -7.34 0.91 2.24
C LEU A 191 -8.16 0.24 1.12
N GLN A 192 -9.48 0.12 1.31
CA GLN A 192 -10.45 -0.38 0.30
C GLN A 192 -10.07 -1.68 -0.42
N CYS A 193 -9.98 -2.80 0.31
CA CYS A 193 -9.89 -4.12 -0.32
C CYS A 193 -11.20 -4.44 -1.07
N THR A 194 -11.12 -4.61 -2.39
CA THR A 194 -12.29 -4.76 -3.28
C THR A 194 -12.08 -5.92 -4.26
N GLY A 195 -13.10 -6.75 -4.47
CA GLY A 195 -13.12 -7.84 -5.44
C GLY A 195 -12.67 -9.18 -4.88
N LYS A 196 -13.34 -10.25 -5.31
CA LYS A 196 -13.17 -11.61 -4.81
C LYS A 196 -11.72 -12.10 -4.79
N SER A 197 -10.97 -11.85 -5.87
CA SER A 197 -9.56 -12.23 -5.96
C SER A 197 -8.70 -11.54 -4.92
N ASN A 198 -8.91 -10.24 -4.70
CA ASN A 198 -8.13 -9.48 -3.71
C ASN A 198 -8.47 -9.92 -2.28
N TYR A 199 -9.74 -10.21 -2.01
CA TYR A 199 -10.17 -10.81 -0.74
C TYR A 199 -9.53 -12.18 -0.52
N ALA A 200 -9.49 -13.04 -1.54
CA ALA A 200 -8.88 -14.36 -1.45
C ALA A 200 -7.36 -14.30 -1.21
N GLU A 201 -6.65 -13.37 -1.85
CA GLU A 201 -5.22 -13.16 -1.60
C GLU A 201 -4.96 -12.60 -0.20
N PHE A 202 -5.80 -11.66 0.26
CA PHE A 202 -5.72 -11.13 1.62
C PHE A 202 -5.96 -12.22 2.67
N ASP A 203 -6.98 -13.05 2.46
CA ASP A 203 -7.26 -14.19 3.33
C ASP A 203 -6.10 -15.20 3.34
N LYS A 204 -5.61 -15.61 2.17
CA LYS A 204 -4.44 -16.51 2.07
C LYS A 204 -3.21 -15.99 2.82
N ALA A 205 -3.01 -14.67 2.84
CA ALA A 205 -1.89 -14.07 3.55
C ALA A 205 -2.07 -14.03 5.08
N PHE A 206 -3.31 -13.98 5.58
CA PHE A 206 -3.57 -13.64 7.00
C PHE A 206 -4.54 -14.57 7.75
N GLY A 207 -5.22 -15.49 7.07
CA GLY A 207 -6.14 -16.50 7.63
C GLY A 207 -7.36 -15.89 8.32
N LEU A 208 -8.09 -15.01 7.63
CA LEU A 208 -9.15 -14.18 8.23
C LEU A 208 -10.57 -14.51 7.73
N TRP A 209 -10.74 -15.45 6.78
CA TRP A 209 -12.02 -15.79 6.14
C TRP A 209 -12.19 -17.27 5.81
#